data_AF-A0A9E2WYH7-F1
#
_entry.id   AF-A0A9E2WYH7-F1
#
_cell.length_a   1.000
_cell.length_b   1.000
_cell.length_c   1.000
_cell.angle_alpha   90.00
_cell.angle_beta   90.00
_cell.angle_gamma   90.00
#
_symmetry.space_group_name_H-M   'P 1'
#
loop_
_entity.id
_entity.type
_entity.pdbx_description
1 polymer ?
#
loop_
_entity_poly.entity_id
_entity_poly.type
_entity_poly.pdbx_seq_one_letter_code
_entity_poly.pdbx_strand_id
1 'polypeptide(L)'
;MLSKKISKYVKFFLTVYGLYKLWDLINSQSNSIELTITIISVVIFLLLIYEFFKYLYNPFLYRFFKISPFEQQLIISGSQTIEVQSDGTAEADTKRTYLFLDEPKSWNLFDTILTTKDFDGHNLNSFFYSDDSDVVSFTRIKKKRLLLFWKPKTGKINKYIPYEHHYHWVPPNVNFNDDKNFWVFVRLYAQGEFNLELKTHRKIKEAWIIDKPKYKDLSTEEKIEKEIKNRKHFDLPQPAIKSDHLLTWHIQETNKPLFYILFWSYEN
;
A
#
# COMPACT_ATOMS: atom_id res chain seq x y z
N MET A 1 26.88 0.56 -16.11
CA MET A 1 26.29 1.07 -14.85
C MET A 1 27.32 1.35 -13.75
N LEU A 2 28.45 0.63 -13.69
CA LEU A 2 29.53 0.86 -12.69
C LEU A 2 30.18 2.26 -12.75
N SER A 3 30.37 2.84 -13.95
CA SER A 3 31.08 4.13 -14.11
C SER A 3 30.38 5.32 -13.45
N LYS A 4 29.04 5.32 -13.40
CA LYS A 4 28.25 6.37 -12.74
C LYS A 4 28.35 6.30 -11.20
N LYS A 5 28.48 5.09 -10.63
CA LYS A 5 28.68 4.92 -9.17
C LYS A 5 30.08 5.38 -8.76
N ILE A 6 31.12 4.97 -9.49
CA ILE A 6 32.51 5.36 -9.22
C ILE A 6 32.68 6.88 -9.30
N SER A 7 32.08 7.53 -10.31
CA SER A 7 32.13 8.99 -10.45
C SER A 7 31.53 9.73 -9.26
N LYS A 8 30.48 9.19 -8.63
CA LYS A 8 29.84 9.83 -7.46
C LYS A 8 30.72 9.77 -6.21
N TYR A 9 31.35 8.62 -5.94
CA TYR A 9 32.26 8.47 -4.80
C TYR A 9 33.54 9.27 -4.99
N VAL A 10 34.12 9.29 -6.20
CA VAL A 10 35.30 10.11 -6.52
C VAL A 10 35.02 11.60 -6.31
N LYS A 11 33.85 12.09 -6.75
CA LYS A 11 33.45 13.48 -6.49
C LYS A 11 33.31 13.79 -5.00
N PHE A 12 32.70 12.88 -4.23
CA PHE A 12 32.57 13.04 -2.78
C PHE A 12 33.94 13.10 -2.08
N PHE A 13 34.85 12.17 -2.37
CA PHE A 13 36.18 12.15 -1.76
C PHE A 13 37.03 13.37 -2.16
N LEU A 14 36.94 13.83 -3.41
CA LEU A 14 37.62 15.05 -3.84
C LEU A 14 37.06 16.30 -3.14
N THR A 15 35.74 16.36 -2.90
CA THR A 15 35.13 17.45 -2.14
C THR A 15 35.58 17.44 -0.68
N VAL A 16 35.59 16.27 -0.02
CA VAL A 16 36.07 16.15 1.38
C VAL A 16 37.56 16.49 1.49
N TYR A 17 38.39 16.02 0.56
CA TYR A 17 39.81 16.33 0.53
C TYR A 17 40.07 17.82 0.24
N GLY A 18 39.28 18.44 -0.65
CA GLY A 18 39.33 19.87 -0.90
C GLY A 18 38.98 20.70 0.33
N LEU A 19 37.96 20.30 1.09
CA LEU A 19 37.58 20.95 2.35
C LEU A 19 38.66 20.80 3.43
N TYR A 20 39.28 19.61 3.52
CA TYR A 20 40.41 19.37 4.42
C TYR A 20 41.62 20.25 4.08
N LYS A 21 41.99 20.36 2.81
CA LYS A 21 43.10 21.24 2.37
C LYS A 21 42.79 22.72 2.57
N LEU A 22 41.54 23.13 2.38
CA LEU A 22 41.09 24.48 2.70
C LEU A 22 41.24 24.79 4.19
N TRP A 23 40.86 23.84 5.06
CA TRP A 23 41.02 23.93 6.51
C TRP A 23 42.48 24.02 6.96
N ASP A 24 43.36 23.19 6.39
CA ASP A 24 44.82 23.27 6.66
C ASP A 24 45.40 24.63 6.24
N LEU A 25 44.99 25.16 5.07
CA LEU A 25 45.45 26.45 4.56
C LEU A 25 44.98 27.61 5.47
N ILE A 26 43.72 27.57 5.89
CA ILE A 26 43.13 28.50 6.84
C ILE A 26 43.88 28.50 8.17
N ASN A 27 44.11 27.33 8.77
CA ASN A 27 44.79 27.21 10.05
C ASN A 27 46.25 27.67 9.97
N SER A 28 46.89 27.50 8.80
CA SER A 28 48.24 27.99 8.57
C SER A 28 48.32 29.52 8.42
N GLN A 29 47.20 30.20 8.18
CA GLN A 29 47.15 31.64 7.86
C GLN A 29 46.36 32.51 8.85
N SER A 30 45.59 31.94 9.79
CA SER A 30 44.62 32.73 10.57
C SER A 30 45.02 32.98 12.04
N ASN A 31 45.52 34.18 12.34
CA ASN A 31 45.34 34.83 13.64
C ASN A 31 44.09 35.76 13.66
N SER A 32 43.29 35.75 12.59
CA SER A 32 42.12 36.63 12.45
C SER A 32 40.86 35.92 12.92
N ILE A 33 40.28 36.44 14.02
CA ILE A 33 39.00 36.02 14.60
C ILE A 33 37.86 36.06 13.57
N GLU A 34 37.90 37.02 12.63
CA GLU A 34 36.88 37.18 11.58
C GLU A 34 36.87 36.01 10.58
N LEU A 35 38.04 35.45 10.27
CA LEU A 35 38.15 34.30 9.37
C LEU A 35 37.54 33.06 10.03
N THR A 36 37.88 32.82 11.31
CA THR A 36 37.35 31.70 12.10
C THR A 36 35.81 31.76 12.20
N ILE A 37 35.25 32.95 12.46
CA ILE A 37 33.79 33.16 12.49
C ILE A 37 33.15 32.84 11.14
N THR A 38 33.79 33.26 10.04
CA THR A 38 33.29 33.01 8.68
C THR A 38 33.24 31.51 8.38
N ILE A 39 34.27 30.77 8.78
CA ILE A 39 34.35 29.32 8.54
C ILE A 39 33.33 28.56 9.36
N ILE A 40 33.20 28.89 10.65
CA ILE A 40 32.16 28.29 11.51
C ILE A 40 30.78 28.54 10.91
N SER A 41 30.52 29.77 10.43
CA SER A 41 29.25 30.13 9.80
C SER A 41 29.00 29.33 8.52
N VAL A 42 30.01 29.11 7.68
CA VAL A 42 29.90 28.27 6.48
C VAL A 42 29.65 26.81 6.83
N VAL A 43 30.31 26.26 7.85
CA VAL A 43 30.09 24.87 8.29
C VAL A 43 28.67 24.69 8.82
N ILE A 44 28.19 25.61 9.67
CA ILE A 44 26.81 25.58 10.18
C ILE A 44 25.82 25.71 9.01
N PHE A 45 26.07 26.62 8.07
CA PHE A 45 25.22 26.78 6.88
C PHE A 45 25.19 25.51 6.01
N LEU A 46 26.33 24.84 5.82
CA LEU A 46 26.39 23.55 5.11
C LEU A 46 25.65 22.43 5.85
N LEU A 47 25.71 22.39 7.19
CA LEU A 47 24.94 21.43 8.00
C LEU A 47 23.43 21.71 7.91
N LEU A 48 23.02 22.98 7.95
CA LEU A 48 21.61 23.39 7.76
C LEU A 48 21.13 23.05 6.35
N ILE A 49 21.95 23.30 5.33
CA ILE A 49 21.68 22.86 3.96
C ILE A 49 21.56 21.34 3.92
N TYR A 50 22.46 20.58 4.55
CA TYR A 50 22.39 19.12 4.55
C TYR A 50 21.10 18.59 5.21
N GLU A 51 20.69 19.12 6.36
CA GLU A 51 19.42 18.74 7.01
C GLU A 51 18.20 19.19 6.18
N PHE A 52 18.25 20.38 5.57
CA PHE A 52 17.22 20.85 4.63
C PHE A 52 17.16 19.97 3.36
N PHE A 53 18.29 19.55 2.84
CA PHE A 53 18.39 18.63 1.71
C PHE A 53 17.93 17.23 2.10
N LYS A 54 18.21 16.73 3.31
CA LYS A 54 17.68 15.45 3.83
C LYS A 54 16.15 15.49 3.93
N TYR A 55 15.58 16.63 4.34
CA TYR A 55 14.14 16.87 4.30
C TYR A 55 13.59 16.86 2.86
N LEU A 56 14.28 17.51 1.91
CA LEU A 56 13.87 17.58 0.49
C LEU A 56 14.16 16.30 -0.34
N TYR A 57 15.20 15.53 0.01
CA TYR A 57 15.65 14.32 -0.73
C TYR A 57 15.08 13.02 -0.18
N ASN A 58 14.58 13.00 1.06
CA ASN A 58 13.80 11.86 1.56
C ASN A 58 12.72 11.46 0.53
N PRO A 59 11.86 12.38 0.06
CA PRO A 59 10.87 12.10 -0.99
C PRO A 59 11.44 11.48 -2.27
N PHE A 60 12.69 11.77 -2.64
CA PHE A 60 13.30 11.31 -3.88
C PHE A 60 13.81 9.86 -3.79
N LEU A 61 14.37 9.45 -2.65
CA LEU A 61 14.73 8.05 -2.37
C LEU A 61 13.46 7.19 -2.22
N TYR A 62 12.47 7.68 -1.49
CA TYR A 62 11.13 7.11 -1.38
C TYR A 62 10.50 6.90 -2.76
N ARG A 63 10.56 7.90 -3.64
CA ARG A 63 10.10 7.80 -5.03
C ARG A 63 10.92 6.81 -5.89
N PHE A 64 12.20 6.62 -5.61
CA PHE A 64 13.06 5.65 -6.29
C PHE A 64 12.70 4.21 -5.91
N PHE A 65 12.33 3.98 -4.64
CA PHE A 65 11.81 2.70 -4.13
C PHE A 65 10.28 2.56 -4.23
N LYS A 66 9.59 3.60 -4.74
CA LYS A 66 8.12 3.71 -4.80
C LYS A 66 7.41 3.54 -3.46
N ILE A 67 8.13 3.81 -2.37
CA ILE A 67 7.60 3.91 -1.03
C ILE A 67 7.13 5.36 -0.89
N SER A 68 5.89 5.64 -0.52
CA SER A 68 5.52 7.02 -0.17
C SER A 68 6.37 7.47 1.03
N PRO A 69 6.85 8.74 1.13
CA PRO A 69 7.54 9.24 2.34
C PRO A 69 6.75 9.07 3.65
N PHE A 70 5.46 8.75 3.56
CA PHE A 70 4.56 8.46 4.68
C PHE A 70 4.31 6.97 4.92
N GLU A 71 4.78 6.11 4.01
CA GLU A 71 4.65 4.64 4.09
C GLU A 71 5.94 4.07 4.70
N GLN A 72 6.07 4.18 6.03
CA GLN A 72 7.11 3.45 6.78
C GLN A 72 6.81 1.94 6.86
N GLN A 73 5.98 1.41 5.97
CA GLN A 73 5.50 0.02 5.96
C GLN A 73 5.49 -0.52 4.54
N LEU A 74 5.95 -1.76 4.40
CA LEU A 74 5.91 -2.54 3.18
C LEU A 74 4.94 -3.70 3.39
N ILE A 75 4.07 -3.98 2.45
CA ILE A 75 3.35 -5.26 2.44
C ILE A 75 4.19 -6.24 1.66
N ILE A 76 4.72 -7.24 2.35
CA ILE A 76 5.60 -8.26 1.75
C ILE A 76 4.81 -9.49 1.29
N SER A 77 3.61 -9.70 1.83
CA SER A 77 2.66 -10.68 1.30
C SER A 77 1.24 -10.31 1.71
N GLY A 78 0.26 -10.74 0.92
CA GLY A 78 -1.14 -10.68 1.32
C GLY A 78 -1.97 -11.78 0.69
N SER A 79 -3.02 -12.18 1.39
CA SER A 79 -4.07 -13.02 0.86
C SER A 79 -5.44 -12.47 1.23
N GLN A 80 -6.40 -12.67 0.35
CA GLN A 80 -7.80 -12.42 0.65
C GLN A 80 -8.64 -13.60 0.16
N THR A 81 -9.50 -14.11 1.02
CA THR A 81 -10.49 -15.12 0.66
C THR A 81 -11.86 -14.51 0.81
N ILE A 82 -12.66 -14.57 -0.25
CA ILE A 82 -14.05 -14.09 -0.28
C ILE A 82 -14.92 -15.33 -0.43
N GLU A 83 -15.88 -15.51 0.47
CA GLU A 83 -16.84 -16.59 0.41
C GLU A 83 -18.24 -16.03 0.24
N VAL A 84 -18.91 -16.38 -0.86
CA VAL A 84 -20.28 -15.97 -1.17
C VAL A 84 -21.24 -17.11 -0.84
N GLN A 85 -22.04 -16.89 0.20
CA GLN A 85 -23.04 -17.82 0.71
C GLN A 85 -24.25 -17.92 -0.23
N SER A 86 -25.10 -18.93 -0.03
CA SER A 86 -26.29 -19.19 -0.87
C SER A 86 -27.35 -18.09 -0.81
N ASP A 87 -27.40 -17.32 0.26
CA ASP A 87 -28.28 -16.16 0.40
C ASP A 87 -27.69 -14.89 -0.23
N GLY A 88 -26.50 -15.00 -0.84
CA GLY A 88 -25.78 -13.92 -1.51
C GLY A 88 -24.99 -13.04 -0.56
N THR A 89 -25.04 -13.30 0.74
CA THR A 89 -24.11 -12.65 1.68
C THR A 89 -22.68 -13.09 1.39
N ALA A 90 -21.72 -12.26 1.78
CA ALA A 90 -20.31 -12.59 1.64
C ALA A 90 -19.54 -12.37 2.93
N GLU A 91 -18.50 -13.16 3.08
CA GLU A 91 -17.50 -13.00 4.13
C GLU A 91 -16.14 -12.86 3.48
N ALA A 92 -15.29 -12.00 4.05
CA ALA A 92 -13.97 -11.75 3.53
C ALA A 92 -12.93 -11.86 4.64
N ASP A 93 -12.08 -12.87 4.49
CA ASP A 93 -10.90 -13.10 5.32
C ASP A 93 -9.71 -12.44 4.63
N THR A 94 -8.96 -11.61 5.35
CA THR A 94 -7.80 -10.91 4.81
C THR A 94 -6.62 -11.06 5.74
N LYS A 95 -5.51 -11.53 5.17
CA LYS A 95 -4.22 -11.67 5.85
C LYS A 95 -3.18 -10.85 5.12
N ARG A 96 -2.40 -10.07 5.87
CA ARG A 96 -1.35 -9.21 5.33
C ARG A 96 -0.12 -9.29 6.21
N THR A 97 1.03 -9.47 5.58
CA THR A 97 2.31 -9.38 6.27
C THR A 97 2.94 -8.03 5.98
N TYR A 98 3.11 -7.24 7.04
CA TYR A 98 3.72 -5.93 7.01
C TYR A 98 5.17 -6.00 7.47
N LEU A 99 6.05 -5.24 6.83
CA LEU A 99 7.41 -4.99 7.28
C LEU A 99 7.59 -3.48 7.51
N PHE A 100 7.75 -3.09 8.76
CA PHE A 100 7.88 -1.68 9.13
C PHE A 100 9.35 -1.26 9.13
N LEU A 101 9.66 -0.15 8.47
CA LEU A 101 11.02 0.40 8.39
C LEU A 101 11.39 1.26 9.61
N ASP A 102 10.39 1.67 10.37
CA ASP A 102 10.48 2.45 11.60
C ASP A 102 9.37 2.01 12.58
N GLU A 103 9.37 2.51 13.81
CA GLU A 103 8.27 2.23 14.76
C GLU A 103 6.95 2.78 14.21
N PRO A 104 5.92 1.93 13.99
CA PRO A 104 4.69 2.39 13.38
C PRO A 104 3.93 3.31 14.30
N LYS A 105 3.42 4.40 13.73
CA LYS A 105 2.53 5.32 14.44
C LYS A 105 1.09 4.84 14.29
N SER A 106 0.22 5.21 15.21
CA SER A 106 -1.17 4.73 15.24
C SER A 106 -1.94 5.00 13.93
N TRP A 107 -1.63 6.10 13.24
CA TRP A 107 -2.25 6.43 11.95
C TRP A 107 -1.71 5.64 10.76
N ASN A 108 -0.64 4.85 10.93
CA ASN A 108 -0.14 3.93 9.92
C ASN A 108 -0.86 2.57 9.96
N LEU A 109 -1.44 2.22 11.12
CA LEU A 109 -2.11 0.95 11.36
C LEU A 109 -3.59 1.09 11.05
N PHE A 110 -3.96 0.84 9.79
CA PHE A 110 -5.35 0.90 9.38
C PHE A 110 -5.70 -0.07 8.25
N ASP A 111 -6.98 -0.45 8.21
CA ASP A 111 -7.58 -1.14 7.08
C ASP A 111 -8.62 -0.29 6.39
N THR A 112 -8.69 -0.46 5.07
CA THR A 112 -9.76 0.13 4.26
C THR A 112 -10.78 -0.93 3.94
N ILE A 113 -12.00 -0.76 4.43
CA ILE A 113 -13.13 -1.62 4.10
C ILE A 113 -14.21 -0.83 3.36
N LEU A 114 -14.98 -1.54 2.54
CA LEU A 114 -16.17 -0.99 1.92
C LEU A 114 -17.34 -1.09 2.88
N THR A 115 -18.22 -0.09 2.85
CA THR A 115 -19.41 -0.05 3.69
C THR A 115 -20.61 0.43 2.90
N THR A 116 -21.81 0.15 3.41
CA THR A 116 -23.04 0.83 3.01
C THR A 116 -23.04 2.28 3.47
N LYS A 117 -23.93 3.06 2.85
CA LYS A 117 -24.11 4.48 3.12
C LYS A 117 -24.52 4.75 4.57
N ASP A 118 -25.18 3.79 5.21
CA ASP A 118 -25.89 3.97 6.48
C ASP A 118 -25.16 3.34 7.68
N PHE A 119 -23.89 3.00 7.55
CA PHE A 119 -23.11 2.50 8.68
C PHE A 119 -22.92 3.56 9.79
N ASP A 120 -23.58 3.39 10.92
CA ASP A 120 -23.64 4.37 12.02
C ASP A 120 -22.57 4.16 13.10
N GLY A 121 -21.74 3.12 13.00
CA GLY A 121 -20.69 2.82 13.98
C GLY A 121 -21.12 1.89 15.11
N HIS A 122 -22.43 1.69 15.32
CA HIS A 122 -22.93 1.01 16.51
C HIS A 122 -22.75 -0.52 16.49
N ASN A 123 -22.36 -1.10 15.35
CA ASN A 123 -22.26 -2.54 15.18
C ASN A 123 -20.91 -3.02 14.62
N LEU A 124 -19.81 -2.30 14.87
CA LEU A 124 -18.47 -2.63 14.31
C LEU A 124 -18.09 -4.11 14.48
N ASN A 125 -18.31 -4.65 15.67
CA ASN A 125 -17.94 -6.02 16.02
C ASN A 125 -18.77 -7.09 15.29
N SER A 126 -19.96 -6.76 14.77
CA SER A 126 -20.78 -7.76 14.06
C SER A 126 -20.31 -8.00 12.63
N PHE A 127 -19.48 -7.13 12.07
CA PHE A 127 -19.03 -7.23 10.69
C PHE A 127 -17.53 -7.06 10.52
N PHE A 128 -16.77 -6.78 11.59
CA PHE A 128 -15.33 -6.75 11.56
C PHE A 128 -14.78 -7.41 12.82
N TYR A 129 -13.84 -8.32 12.62
CA TYR A 129 -13.12 -8.99 13.69
C TYR A 129 -11.67 -9.20 13.28
N SER A 130 -10.75 -9.06 14.23
CA SER A 130 -9.34 -9.40 14.04
C SER A 130 -8.89 -10.19 15.25
N ASP A 131 -8.11 -11.24 15.02
CA ASP A 131 -7.52 -12.08 16.06
C ASP A 131 -6.29 -11.42 16.68
N ASP A 132 -5.47 -10.72 15.89
CA ASP A 132 -4.21 -10.11 16.30
C ASP A 132 -4.33 -8.65 16.80
N SER A 133 -5.42 -7.95 16.45
CA SER A 133 -5.53 -6.51 16.69
C SER A 133 -6.88 -6.07 17.27
N ASP A 134 -6.87 -4.94 17.97
CA ASP A 134 -8.09 -4.24 18.40
C ASP A 134 -8.30 -3.00 17.54
N VAL A 135 -9.54 -2.77 17.10
CA VAL A 135 -9.91 -1.50 16.47
C VAL A 135 -9.96 -0.39 17.53
N VAL A 136 -9.19 0.67 17.32
CA VAL A 136 -9.06 1.82 18.22
C VAL A 136 -10.04 2.92 17.84
N SER A 137 -10.20 3.16 16.54
CA SER A 137 -11.09 4.17 16.01
C SER A 137 -11.43 3.88 14.55
N PHE A 138 -12.43 4.57 14.00
CA PHE A 138 -12.72 4.52 12.58
C PHE A 138 -13.04 5.90 12.04
N THR A 139 -12.73 6.11 10.76
CA THR A 139 -13.04 7.35 10.04
C THR A 139 -13.67 7.04 8.71
N ARG A 140 -14.79 7.70 8.40
CA ARG A 140 -15.43 7.62 7.10
C ARG A 140 -14.74 8.58 6.12
N ILE A 141 -14.01 8.07 5.13
CA ILE A 141 -13.40 8.93 4.09
C ILE A 141 -14.41 9.31 3.00
N LYS A 142 -15.32 8.40 2.63
CA LYS A 142 -16.36 8.62 1.60
C LYS A 142 -17.65 7.88 1.94
N LYS A 143 -18.74 8.17 1.22
CA LYS A 143 -20.09 7.58 1.40
C LYS A 143 -20.13 6.04 1.51
N LYS A 144 -19.11 5.30 1.03
CA LYS A 144 -19.07 3.83 1.04
C LYS A 144 -17.73 3.25 1.49
N ARG A 145 -16.93 4.01 2.26
CA ARG A 145 -15.58 3.62 2.67
C ARG A 145 -15.26 4.01 4.10
N LEU A 146 -14.75 3.06 4.87
CA LEU A 146 -14.24 3.26 6.23
C LEU A 146 -12.74 2.98 6.26
N LEU A 147 -12.05 3.78 7.05
CA LEU A 147 -10.77 3.40 7.64
C LEU A 147 -11.03 2.88 9.04
N LEU A 148 -10.53 1.69 9.34
CA LEU A 148 -10.48 1.14 10.69
C LEU A 148 -9.05 1.25 11.17
N PHE A 149 -8.79 2.08 12.17
CA PHE A 149 -7.48 2.18 12.79
C PHE A 149 -7.36 1.15 13.91
N TRP A 150 -6.25 0.42 13.94
CA TRP A 150 -6.07 -0.69 14.87
C TRP A 150 -4.74 -0.61 15.62
N LYS A 151 -4.63 -1.41 16.67
CA LYS A 151 -3.40 -1.64 17.44
C LYS A 151 -3.23 -3.13 17.70
N PRO A 152 -1.99 -3.66 17.82
CA PRO A 152 -1.78 -5.05 18.20
C PRO A 152 -2.38 -5.31 19.59
N LYS A 153 -3.02 -6.46 19.78
CA LYS A 153 -3.49 -6.91 21.10
C LYS A 153 -2.34 -7.22 22.04
N THR A 154 -1.27 -7.80 21.50
CA THR A 154 -0.11 -8.24 22.27
C THR A 154 1.17 -7.59 21.78
N GLY A 155 1.92 -7.01 22.70
CA GLY A 155 3.25 -6.47 22.43
C GLY A 155 3.24 -5.20 21.58
N LYS A 156 4.42 -4.86 21.06
CA LYS A 156 4.63 -3.76 20.12
C LYS A 156 5.10 -4.32 18.79
N ILE A 157 4.74 -3.63 17.71
CA ILE A 157 5.28 -3.93 16.39
C ILE A 157 6.72 -3.42 16.34
N ASN A 158 7.66 -4.31 16.01
CA ASN A 158 9.07 -3.98 15.93
C ASN A 158 9.48 -3.66 14.49
N LYS A 159 10.37 -2.66 14.34
CA LYS A 159 10.98 -2.36 13.04
C LYS A 159 11.74 -3.58 12.50
N TYR A 160 11.69 -3.75 11.18
CA TYR A 160 12.34 -4.82 10.41
C TYR A 160 11.94 -6.25 10.79
N ILE A 161 10.91 -6.42 11.62
CA ILE A 161 10.32 -7.73 11.93
C ILE A 161 8.97 -7.82 11.20
N PRO A 162 8.74 -8.87 10.39
CA PRO A 162 7.43 -9.10 9.79
C PRO A 162 6.34 -9.18 10.85
N TYR A 163 5.29 -8.38 10.68
CA TYR A 163 4.08 -8.41 11.47
C TYR A 163 2.94 -8.94 10.60
N GLU A 164 2.38 -10.07 10.99
CA GLU A 164 1.22 -10.63 10.34
C GLU A 164 -0.04 -10.04 10.97
N HIS A 165 -0.86 -9.43 10.14
CA HIS A 165 -2.15 -8.90 10.51
C HIS A 165 -3.25 -9.69 9.80
N HIS A 166 -4.26 -10.09 10.55
CA HIS A 166 -5.34 -10.92 10.08
C HIS A 166 -6.68 -10.36 10.56
N TYR A 167 -7.59 -10.19 9.61
CA TYR A 167 -8.92 -9.69 9.91
C TYR A 167 -9.96 -10.33 9.00
N HIS A 168 -11.12 -10.53 9.61
CA HIS A 168 -12.34 -10.99 8.98
C HIS A 168 -13.32 -9.83 8.90
N TRP A 169 -14.04 -9.71 7.78
CA TRP A 169 -15.13 -8.75 7.67
C TRP A 169 -16.28 -9.22 6.79
N VAL A 170 -17.49 -8.76 7.14
CA VAL A 170 -18.74 -9.04 6.44
C VAL A 170 -19.20 -7.74 5.78
N PRO A 171 -19.25 -7.62 4.44
CA PRO A 171 -19.71 -6.41 3.78
C PRO A 171 -21.20 -6.18 4.09
N PRO A 172 -21.58 -5.07 4.72
CA PRO A 172 -22.98 -4.83 5.04
C PRO A 172 -23.78 -4.63 3.75
N ASN A 173 -24.99 -5.22 3.68
CA ASN A 173 -25.98 -5.09 2.60
C ASN A 173 -25.41 -5.21 1.18
N VAL A 174 -24.44 -6.11 0.98
CA VAL A 174 -24.03 -6.53 -0.37
C VAL A 174 -24.60 -7.91 -0.63
N ASN A 175 -25.36 -8.04 -1.70
CA ASN A 175 -25.94 -9.30 -2.15
C ASN A 175 -25.27 -9.69 -3.46
N PHE A 176 -24.64 -10.86 -3.49
CA PHE A 176 -23.94 -11.42 -4.65
C PHE A 176 -24.70 -12.57 -5.32
N ASN A 177 -26.03 -12.59 -5.17
CA ASN A 177 -26.91 -13.54 -5.87
C ASN A 177 -27.32 -13.10 -7.27
N ASP A 178 -26.91 -11.91 -7.71
CA ASP A 178 -27.12 -11.46 -9.08
C ASP A 178 -26.34 -12.34 -10.05
N ASP A 179 -26.77 -12.43 -11.31
CA ASP A 179 -26.09 -13.22 -12.34
C ASP A 179 -24.68 -12.70 -12.65
N LYS A 180 -24.43 -11.44 -12.32
CA LYS A 180 -23.19 -10.71 -12.51
C LYS A 180 -22.86 -9.97 -11.23
N ASN A 181 -21.59 -10.03 -10.85
CA ASN A 181 -21.13 -9.51 -9.58
C ASN A 181 -19.79 -8.83 -9.72
N PHE A 182 -19.50 -7.91 -8.81
CA PHE A 182 -18.18 -7.30 -8.74
C PHE A 182 -17.74 -7.03 -7.30
N TRP A 183 -16.45 -7.21 -7.07
CA TRP A 183 -15.77 -6.94 -5.82
C TRP A 183 -14.68 -5.92 -6.07
N VAL A 184 -14.69 -4.84 -5.28
CA VAL A 184 -13.63 -3.83 -5.33
C VAL A 184 -12.76 -4.02 -4.10
N PHE A 185 -11.47 -4.25 -4.34
CA PHE A 185 -10.51 -4.37 -3.26
C PHE A 185 -9.33 -3.44 -3.51
N VAL A 186 -8.71 -3.05 -2.40
CA VAL A 186 -7.57 -2.14 -2.38
C VAL A 186 -6.32 -2.98 -2.19
N ARG A 187 -5.41 -2.91 -3.15
CA ARG A 187 -4.03 -3.35 -2.94
C ARG A 187 -3.25 -2.14 -2.44
N LEU A 188 -2.89 -2.16 -1.17
CA LEU A 188 -1.80 -1.32 -0.66
C LEU A 188 -0.50 -1.82 -1.32
N TYR A 189 0.41 -0.93 -1.71
CA TYR A 189 1.65 -1.22 -2.45
C TYR A 189 2.40 -2.45 -1.89
N ALA A 190 2.03 -3.64 -2.35
CA ALA A 190 2.70 -4.85 -1.93
C ALA A 190 3.93 -4.97 -2.83
N GLN A 191 5.09 -4.78 -2.24
CA GLN A 191 6.36 -5.13 -2.88
C GLN A 191 6.51 -6.65 -3.04
N GLY A 192 5.62 -7.44 -2.43
CA GLY A 192 5.56 -8.88 -2.62
C GLY A 192 4.24 -9.40 -3.23
N GLU A 193 3.95 -10.65 -2.92
CA GLU A 193 2.89 -11.46 -3.53
C GLU A 193 1.50 -11.13 -2.98
N PHE A 194 0.49 -11.21 -3.83
CA PHE A 194 -0.91 -11.17 -3.43
C PHE A 194 -1.70 -12.33 -4.03
N ASN A 195 -2.44 -13.04 -3.17
CA ASN A 195 -3.33 -14.12 -3.54
C ASN A 195 -4.78 -13.75 -3.22
N LEU A 196 -5.69 -14.05 -4.13
CA LEU A 196 -7.12 -13.87 -3.96
C LEU A 196 -7.82 -15.18 -4.26
N GLU A 197 -8.71 -15.58 -3.37
CA GLU A 197 -9.64 -16.69 -3.59
C GLU A 197 -11.07 -16.16 -3.50
N LEU A 198 -11.91 -16.56 -4.45
CA LEU A 198 -13.35 -16.34 -4.40
C LEU A 198 -14.03 -17.70 -4.45
N LYS A 199 -14.76 -18.02 -3.40
CA LYS A 199 -15.59 -19.23 -3.26
C LYS A 199 -17.05 -18.84 -3.43
N THR A 200 -17.77 -19.54 -4.29
CA THR A 200 -19.19 -19.23 -4.58
C THR A 200 -20.04 -20.47 -4.53
N HIS A 201 -21.25 -20.37 -3.98
CA HIS A 201 -22.22 -21.47 -4.02
C HIS A 201 -22.73 -21.77 -5.45
N ARG A 202 -22.79 -20.76 -6.33
CA ARG A 202 -23.14 -20.90 -7.75
C ARG A 202 -21.92 -21.22 -8.59
N LYS A 203 -22.15 -21.92 -9.72
CA LYS A 203 -21.10 -22.25 -10.67
C LYS A 203 -20.64 -21.00 -11.44
N ILE A 204 -19.35 -20.75 -11.47
CA ILE A 204 -18.72 -19.59 -12.10
C ILE A 204 -18.60 -19.84 -13.60
N LYS A 205 -19.12 -18.91 -14.39
CA LYS A 205 -19.03 -18.94 -15.86
C LYS A 205 -17.77 -18.25 -16.36
N GLU A 206 -17.53 -17.03 -15.89
CA GLU A 206 -16.38 -16.23 -16.29
C GLU A 206 -15.96 -15.28 -15.18
N ALA A 207 -14.72 -14.83 -15.23
CA ALA A 207 -14.25 -13.80 -14.33
C ALA A 207 -13.07 -13.01 -14.89
N TRP A 208 -12.96 -11.76 -14.44
CA TRP A 208 -12.05 -10.78 -14.99
C TRP A 208 -11.51 -9.87 -13.89
N ILE A 209 -10.22 -9.52 -13.98
CA ILE A 209 -9.61 -8.50 -13.14
C ILE A 209 -9.33 -7.27 -14.00
N ILE A 210 -9.92 -6.15 -13.58
CA ILE A 210 -9.73 -4.85 -14.22
C ILE A 210 -8.92 -3.96 -13.28
N ASP A 211 -7.86 -3.37 -13.82
CA ASP A 211 -7.21 -2.24 -13.19
C ASP A 211 -8.22 -1.09 -13.08
N LYS A 212 -8.16 -0.27 -12.03
CA LYS A 212 -9.10 0.85 -11.90
C LYS A 212 -8.49 2.16 -12.39
N PRO A 213 -8.41 2.47 -13.69
CA PRO A 213 -8.05 3.81 -14.11
C PRO A 213 -9.30 4.71 -14.03
N LYS A 214 -9.19 5.78 -13.24
CA LYS A 214 -10.03 6.99 -13.31
C LYS A 214 -11.55 6.79 -13.14
N TYR A 215 -11.93 6.17 -12.02
CA TYR A 215 -13.06 6.40 -11.08
C TYR A 215 -14.36 7.20 -11.41
N LYS A 216 -14.63 7.72 -12.61
CA LYS A 216 -15.95 8.33 -12.91
C LYS A 216 -16.85 7.44 -13.77
N ASP A 217 -16.28 6.62 -14.66
CA ASP A 217 -17.08 5.96 -15.69
C ASP A 217 -17.38 4.48 -15.42
N LEU A 218 -16.71 3.79 -14.49
CA LEU A 218 -16.98 2.37 -14.18
C LEU A 218 -17.83 2.21 -12.91
N SER A 219 -18.99 2.87 -12.87
CA SER A 219 -19.90 2.85 -11.71
C SER A 219 -20.98 1.78 -11.74
N THR A 220 -21.16 1.09 -12.88
CA THR A 220 -22.22 0.10 -13.09
C THR A 220 -21.64 -1.17 -13.72
N GLU A 221 -22.27 -2.31 -13.47
CA GLU A 221 -21.92 -3.62 -14.05
C GLU A 221 -21.88 -3.58 -15.58
N GLU A 222 -22.87 -2.94 -16.21
CA GLU A 222 -22.93 -2.79 -17.68
C GLU A 222 -21.67 -2.11 -18.24
N LYS A 223 -21.16 -1.10 -17.55
CA LYS A 223 -19.97 -0.36 -17.99
C LYS A 223 -18.69 -1.18 -17.75
N ILE A 224 -18.63 -1.93 -16.65
CA ILE A 224 -17.56 -2.89 -16.36
C ILE A 224 -17.52 -3.96 -17.45
N GLU A 225 -18.66 -4.56 -17.79
CA GLU A 225 -18.78 -5.58 -18.83
C GLU A 225 -18.42 -5.04 -20.22
N LYS A 226 -18.89 -3.83 -20.56
CA LYS A 226 -18.52 -3.17 -21.81
C LYS A 226 -17.01 -2.94 -21.90
N GLU A 227 -16.37 -2.54 -20.80
CA GLU A 227 -14.91 -2.38 -20.74
C GLU A 227 -14.20 -3.72 -20.96
N ILE A 228 -14.64 -4.79 -20.29
CA ILE A 228 -14.10 -6.15 -20.47
C ILE A 228 -14.20 -6.58 -21.94
N LYS A 229 -15.39 -6.44 -22.54
CA LYS A 229 -15.66 -6.86 -23.93
C LYS A 229 -14.86 -6.06 -24.97
N ASN A 230 -14.59 -4.78 -24.69
CA ASN A 230 -13.87 -3.91 -25.61
C ASN A 230 -12.34 -4.03 -25.48
N ARG A 231 -11.84 -4.60 -24.39
CA ARG A 231 -10.40 -4.79 -24.19
C ARG A 231 -9.89 -5.98 -24.99
N LYS A 232 -8.95 -5.69 -25.89
CA LYS A 232 -8.21 -6.72 -26.64
C LYS A 232 -7.11 -7.39 -25.82
N HIS A 233 -6.64 -6.72 -24.77
CA HIS A 233 -5.57 -7.20 -23.91
C HIS A 233 -5.72 -6.65 -22.49
N PHE A 234 -5.24 -7.39 -21.50
CA PHE A 234 -5.22 -6.99 -20.10
C PHE A 234 -3.77 -6.91 -19.61
N ASP A 235 -3.42 -5.78 -18.99
CA ASP A 235 -2.09 -5.53 -18.44
C ASP A 235 -1.77 -6.35 -17.16
N LEU A 236 -2.75 -7.11 -16.66
CA LEU A 236 -2.65 -7.90 -15.43
C LEU A 236 -2.97 -9.36 -15.74
N PRO A 237 -2.34 -10.32 -15.02
CA PRO A 237 -2.81 -11.70 -14.99
C PRO A 237 -4.31 -11.74 -14.72
N GLN A 238 -5.04 -12.56 -15.45
CA GLN A 238 -6.48 -12.73 -15.25
C GLN A 238 -6.73 -13.86 -14.23
N PRO A 239 -7.86 -13.82 -13.50
CA PRO A 239 -8.19 -14.86 -12.54
C PRO A 239 -8.41 -16.20 -13.26
N ALA A 240 -8.08 -17.29 -12.56
CA ALA A 240 -8.28 -18.66 -13.04
C ALA A 240 -9.41 -19.32 -12.24
N ILE A 241 -10.40 -19.85 -12.96
CA ILE A 241 -11.43 -20.73 -12.39
C ILE A 241 -10.78 -22.10 -12.18
N LYS A 242 -10.56 -22.49 -10.92
CA LYS A 242 -9.90 -23.75 -10.53
C LYS A 242 -10.90 -24.90 -10.42
N SER A 243 -12.13 -24.58 -10.05
CA SER A 243 -13.28 -25.48 -10.05
C SER A 243 -14.54 -24.68 -10.31
N ASP A 244 -15.66 -25.35 -10.52
CA ASP A 244 -16.98 -24.75 -10.73
C ASP A 244 -17.31 -23.66 -9.69
N HIS A 245 -16.77 -23.76 -8.47
CA HIS A 245 -17.11 -22.89 -7.33
C HIS A 245 -15.92 -22.11 -6.78
N LEU A 246 -14.74 -22.21 -7.42
CA LEU A 246 -13.52 -21.60 -6.92
C LEU A 246 -12.79 -20.83 -8.01
N LEU A 247 -12.62 -19.55 -7.75
CA LEU A 247 -11.76 -18.66 -8.51
C LEU A 247 -10.53 -18.31 -7.70
N THR A 248 -9.38 -18.28 -8.38
CA THR A 248 -8.11 -17.88 -7.80
C THR A 248 -7.46 -16.80 -8.65
N TRP A 249 -6.80 -15.86 -8.01
CA TRP A 249 -5.99 -14.87 -8.69
C TRP A 249 -4.70 -14.63 -7.92
N HIS A 250 -3.59 -14.70 -8.63
CA HIS A 250 -2.27 -14.54 -8.07
C HIS A 250 -1.53 -13.46 -8.85
N ILE A 251 -0.90 -12.54 -8.13
CA ILE A 251 -0.09 -11.51 -8.74
C ILE A 251 1.16 -11.23 -7.93
N GLN A 252 2.30 -11.20 -8.63
CA GLN A 252 3.57 -10.73 -8.10
C GLN A 252 3.80 -9.28 -8.51
N GLU A 253 4.39 -8.50 -7.60
CA GLU A 253 5.05 -7.21 -7.86
C GLU A 253 4.47 -6.37 -9.02
N THR A 254 3.53 -5.47 -8.73
CA THR A 254 3.03 -4.52 -9.75
C THR A 254 3.49 -3.10 -9.48
N ASN A 255 3.94 -2.46 -10.55
CA ASN A 255 4.36 -1.06 -10.55
C ASN A 255 3.19 -0.04 -10.66
N LYS A 256 1.93 -0.52 -10.63
CA LYS A 256 0.67 0.21 -10.89
C LYS A 256 -0.53 -0.55 -10.24
N PRO A 257 -1.77 -0.02 -10.34
CA PRO A 257 -2.49 0.87 -9.41
C PRO A 257 -2.98 0.22 -8.08
N LEU A 258 -3.49 1.05 -7.15
CA LEU A 258 -3.93 0.70 -5.79
C LEU A 258 -5.29 -0.02 -5.68
N PHE A 259 -6.08 -0.08 -6.76
CA PHE A 259 -7.45 -0.60 -6.73
C PHE A 259 -7.70 -1.51 -7.91
N TYR A 260 -8.30 -2.66 -7.64
CA TYR A 260 -8.73 -3.63 -8.64
C TYR A 260 -10.22 -3.90 -8.49
N ILE A 261 -10.83 -4.28 -9.61
CA ILE A 261 -12.20 -4.78 -9.65
C ILE A 261 -12.13 -6.23 -10.12
N LEU A 262 -12.52 -7.16 -9.25
CA LEU A 262 -12.85 -8.52 -9.65
C LEU A 262 -14.30 -8.51 -10.12
N PHE A 263 -14.54 -8.88 -11.37
CA PHE A 263 -15.86 -9.12 -11.92
C PHE A 263 -16.01 -10.63 -12.14
N TRP A 264 -17.20 -11.18 -11.88
CA TRP A 264 -17.55 -12.56 -12.24
C TRP A 264 -19.01 -12.68 -12.61
N SER A 265 -19.34 -13.73 -13.36
CA SER A 265 -20.72 -14.12 -13.66
C SER A 265 -20.94 -15.61 -13.40
N TYR A 266 -22.19 -15.99 -13.18
CA TYR A 266 -22.58 -17.38 -12.98
C TYR A 266 -23.07 -18.04 -14.27
N GLU A 267 -23.07 -19.37 -14.28
CA GLU A 267 -23.83 -20.11 -15.29
C GLU A 267 -25.34 -19.88 -15.08
N ASN A 268 -26.06 -19.79 -16.20
CA ASN A 268 -27.52 -19.66 -16.22
C ASN A 268 -28.18 -21.00 -15.92
#